data_AF-A0A2N2X105-F1
#
_entry.id   AF-A0A2N2X105-F1
#
_cell.length_a   1.000
_cell.length_b   1.000
_cell.length_c   1.000
_cell.angle_alpha   90.00
_cell.angle_beta   90.00
_cell.angle_gamma   90.00
#
_symmetry.space_group_name_H-M   'P 1'
#
loop_
_entity.id
_entity.type
_entity.pdbx_description
1 polymer ?
#
loop_
_entity_poly.entity_id
_entity_poly.type
_entity_poly.pdbx_seq_one_letter_code
_entity_poly.pdbx_strand_id
1 'polypeptide(L)'
;MKLLRLTFLFIGLILLFSCSKEKNAEGNEKGVFVVSYPNGYSPKTEMIYLSLSDLKIQYGFTNYSNIQLVSMNNHKQQPFKLYDLDGDNTAELLGFLLEINPKEPLRPFVLYEADKSEEHPIETLDGFTNNTTITYLQSARNLNSDTIAWSETLAKTFMDLYPEACNLEIFSPNKWTYTNGFFTNALCELSLKTGETSYSEYAKKWMDCFVATDGTITAYDQEKYRLDDILPGRTLLYLYQENAEEKYKTAADNFMHHLENQPTNTDGGYWHKEVYPHQMWLDGIYMGDVFAAQYAKTFNKPKHFDEAVKQIKLIYTHTLDSVSGLMYHGYDESRNDVWANPETGTSPEYWGRGMGWYMMALVDVLEYLPADHPERNAIITILNQTSEALSRVQDPSSHLWYQVLDKGSLHDNWIETSCSAMFAYAFAKGATNGFLPAAYLQKANNAFNSLINNYVYFDSKGHFYLTETVYVGTLNFKSSDGSYNYYINVDRRINDFKGVAAFLYLTMALDK
;
A
#
# COMPACT_ATOMS: atom_id res chain seq x y z
N MET A 1 40.21 43.27 -7.84
CA MET A 1 40.69 41.88 -7.92
C MET A 1 39.58 41.08 -8.58
N LYS A 2 39.64 40.91 -9.90
CA LYS A 2 38.64 40.17 -10.69
C LYS A 2 38.93 38.68 -10.52
N LEU A 3 38.03 37.93 -9.89
CA LEU A 3 38.10 36.48 -9.89
C LEU A 3 37.02 35.93 -10.82
N LEU A 4 37.48 35.51 -11.99
CA LEU A 4 36.77 34.69 -12.96
C LEU A 4 36.39 33.36 -12.26
N ARG A 5 35.11 33.01 -12.21
CA ARG A 5 34.69 31.60 -12.00
C ARG A 5 33.80 31.19 -13.16
N LEU A 6 34.33 30.25 -13.92
CA LEU A 6 33.77 29.60 -15.10
C LEU A 6 32.37 29.05 -14.81
N THR A 7 31.41 29.48 -15.63
CA THR A 7 30.12 28.82 -15.78
C THR A 7 30.24 27.84 -16.94
N PHE A 8 30.19 26.53 -16.64
CA PHE A 8 29.89 25.51 -17.64
C PHE A 8 28.39 25.19 -17.52
N LEU A 9 27.56 25.83 -18.35
CA LEU A 9 26.18 25.41 -18.56
C LEU A 9 26.18 24.44 -19.76
N PHE A 10 25.94 23.16 -19.49
CA PHE A 10 25.49 22.21 -20.52
C PHE A 10 24.01 22.49 -20.78
N ILE A 11 23.69 22.99 -21.97
CA ILE A 11 22.32 23.19 -22.42
C ILE A 11 21.78 21.82 -22.86
N GLY A 12 21.03 21.18 -21.96
CA GLY A 12 20.14 20.07 -22.29
C GLY A 12 18.78 20.63 -22.71
N LEU A 13 18.28 20.18 -23.86
CA LEU A 13 16.97 20.54 -24.40
C LEU A 13 15.87 20.04 -23.43
N ILE A 14 15.11 20.96 -22.82
CA ILE A 14 14.00 20.65 -21.92
C ILE A 14 12.69 20.72 -22.72
N LEU A 15 11.98 19.60 -22.80
CA LEU A 15 10.59 19.55 -23.25
C LEU A 15 9.71 20.01 -22.09
N LEU A 16 9.04 21.16 -22.26
CA LEU A 16 8.10 21.71 -21.29
C LEU A 16 6.72 21.06 -21.50
N PHE A 17 6.24 20.35 -20.49
CA PHE A 17 4.82 20.02 -20.34
C PHE A 17 4.25 20.88 -19.21
N SER A 18 3.18 21.64 -19.48
CA SER A 18 2.50 22.44 -18.46
C SER A 18 1.64 21.54 -17.56
N CYS A 19 1.94 21.47 -16.27
CA CYS A 19 1.07 20.83 -15.29
C CYS A 19 0.02 21.82 -14.75
N SER A 20 -1.18 21.30 -14.52
CA SER A 20 -2.33 22.07 -14.07
C SER A 20 -2.34 22.24 -12.54
N LYS A 21 -2.76 23.44 -12.18
CA LYS A 21 -3.06 24.02 -10.87
C LYS A 21 -4.03 23.17 -10.03
N GLU A 22 -3.80 23.04 -8.72
CA GLU A 22 -4.74 22.40 -7.79
C GLU A 22 -5.17 23.40 -6.71
N LYS A 23 -6.44 23.45 -6.29
CA LYS A 23 -6.88 24.28 -5.16
C LYS A 23 -7.24 23.39 -3.95
N ASN A 24 -6.79 23.75 -2.74
CA ASN A 24 -7.32 23.13 -1.51
C ASN A 24 -8.81 23.50 -1.33
N ALA A 25 -9.48 22.95 -0.30
CA ALA A 25 -10.89 23.27 0.02
C ALA A 25 -11.17 24.78 0.23
N GLU A 26 -10.12 25.58 0.36
CA GLU A 26 -10.14 27.03 0.58
C GLU A 26 -9.65 27.84 -0.66
N GLY A 27 -9.19 27.18 -1.74
CA GLY A 27 -8.77 27.83 -2.98
C GLY A 27 -7.26 27.90 -3.26
N ASN A 28 -6.37 27.30 -2.46
CA ASN A 28 -4.90 27.53 -2.53
C ASN A 28 -4.14 26.49 -3.37
N GLU A 29 -3.09 26.92 -4.09
CA GLU A 29 -2.23 26.03 -4.88
C GLU A 29 -1.22 25.19 -4.09
N LYS A 30 -1.16 23.89 -4.41
CA LYS A 30 -0.29 22.89 -3.77
C LYS A 30 0.70 22.32 -4.79
N GLY A 31 1.99 22.44 -4.48
CA GLY A 31 3.04 21.71 -5.16
C GLY A 31 3.36 20.40 -4.47
N VAL A 32 3.04 19.28 -5.12
CA VAL A 32 3.38 17.95 -4.63
C VAL A 32 4.66 17.48 -5.31
N PHE A 33 5.63 17.02 -4.54
CA PHE A 33 6.84 16.44 -5.06
C PHE A 33 7.36 15.32 -4.16
N VAL A 34 8.20 14.47 -4.73
CA VAL A 34 8.81 13.34 -4.05
C VAL A 34 10.32 13.48 -4.13
N VAL A 35 10.97 13.25 -3.00
CA VAL A 35 12.42 13.13 -2.90
C VAL A 35 12.77 11.66 -2.82
N SER A 36 13.64 11.18 -3.70
CA SER A 36 14.10 9.80 -3.72
C SER A 36 15.62 9.69 -3.73
N TYR A 37 16.12 8.58 -3.17
CA TYR A 37 17.53 8.30 -3.01
C TYR A 37 17.92 6.98 -3.68
N PRO A 38 19.13 6.87 -4.27
CA PRO A 38 19.61 5.61 -4.82
C PRO A 38 19.81 4.59 -3.71
N ASN A 39 19.64 3.31 -4.06
CA ASN A 39 19.80 2.21 -3.11
C ASN A 39 21.23 2.20 -2.52
N GLY A 40 21.34 1.95 -1.22
CA GLY A 40 22.60 1.98 -0.48
C GLY A 40 23.13 3.38 -0.13
N TYR A 41 22.44 4.45 -0.55
CA TYR A 41 22.73 5.80 -0.08
C TYR A 41 22.18 5.99 1.35
N SER A 42 23.03 6.41 2.28
CA SER A 42 22.67 6.53 3.70
C SER A 42 23.42 7.66 4.42
N PRO A 43 23.43 8.89 3.89
CA PRO A 43 23.84 10.03 4.71
C PRO A 43 22.84 10.18 5.88
N LYS A 44 23.27 10.83 6.96
CA LYS A 44 22.36 11.16 8.07
C LYS A 44 21.40 12.29 7.71
N THR A 45 21.89 13.25 6.93
CA THR A 45 21.16 14.46 6.54
C THR A 45 21.65 14.94 5.20
N GLU A 46 20.77 15.54 4.40
CA GLU A 46 21.14 16.21 3.16
C GLU A 46 20.37 17.52 2.98
N MET A 47 21.05 18.54 2.47
CA MET A 47 20.42 19.80 2.10
C MET A 47 19.82 19.66 0.71
N ILE A 48 18.51 19.82 0.62
CA ILE A 48 17.75 19.83 -0.63
C ILE A 48 17.43 21.27 -0.99
N TYR A 49 17.64 21.64 -2.26
CA TYR A 49 17.29 22.95 -2.79
C TYR A 49 16.22 22.80 -3.86
N LEU A 50 15.13 23.54 -3.71
CA LEU A 50 14.07 23.69 -4.69
C LEU A 50 14.17 25.07 -5.30
N SER A 51 14.13 25.12 -6.62
CA SER A 51 14.03 26.35 -7.37
C SER A 51 12.63 26.95 -7.21
N LEU A 52 12.54 28.19 -6.73
CA LEU A 52 11.29 28.95 -6.58
C LEU A 52 10.94 29.75 -7.83
N SER A 53 11.91 30.06 -8.70
CA SER A 53 11.64 30.68 -10.01
C SER A 53 10.70 29.81 -10.86
N ASP A 54 10.76 28.51 -10.62
CA ASP A 54 10.04 27.46 -11.34
C ASP A 54 8.63 27.20 -10.76
N LEU A 55 8.36 27.74 -9.56
CA LEU A 55 7.06 27.64 -8.87
C LEU A 55 6.12 28.82 -9.21
N LYS A 56 6.53 29.74 -10.10
CA LYS A 56 5.85 31.03 -10.39
C LYS A 56 5.42 31.81 -9.14
N ILE A 57 6.14 31.69 -8.03
CA ILE A 57 5.88 32.44 -6.80
C ILE A 57 6.52 33.83 -6.96
N GLN A 58 5.76 34.82 -7.40
CA GLN A 58 6.26 36.20 -7.58
C GLN A 58 6.08 37.01 -6.29
N TYR A 59 7.03 36.96 -5.36
CA TYR A 59 7.07 37.86 -4.19
C TYR A 59 8.45 38.45 -3.92
N GLY A 60 8.47 39.64 -3.29
CA GLY A 60 9.67 40.18 -2.67
C GLY A 60 10.02 39.43 -1.37
N PHE A 61 11.31 39.36 -1.02
CA PHE A 61 11.92 38.57 0.05
C PHE A 61 11.25 38.73 1.43
N THR A 62 10.57 39.85 1.64
CA THR A 62 9.86 40.19 2.89
C THR A 62 8.45 39.59 3.03
N ASN A 63 7.87 39.00 1.97
CA ASN A 63 6.49 38.48 1.96
C ASN A 63 6.38 36.93 2.01
N TYR A 64 7.48 36.21 2.21
CA TYR A 64 7.51 34.74 2.22
C TYR A 64 7.19 34.08 3.58
N SER A 65 6.67 34.83 4.56
CA SER A 65 6.28 34.30 5.88
C SER A 65 5.21 33.20 5.82
N ASN A 66 4.56 33.03 4.66
CA ASN A 66 3.38 32.20 4.49
C ASN A 66 3.64 30.91 3.72
N ILE A 67 4.88 30.64 3.28
CA ILE A 67 5.22 29.35 2.68
C ILE A 67 5.24 28.25 3.75
N GLN A 68 4.62 27.13 3.44
CA GLN A 68 4.59 25.92 4.25
C GLN A 68 5.15 24.75 3.44
N LEU A 69 6.14 24.05 3.99
CA LEU A 69 6.62 22.76 3.49
C LEU A 69 6.15 21.67 4.46
N VAL A 70 5.36 20.72 4.01
CA VAL A 70 4.76 19.69 4.86
C VAL A 70 5.10 18.30 4.31
N SER A 71 5.53 17.40 5.19
CA SER A 71 5.70 15.98 4.84
C SER A 71 4.33 15.31 4.72
N MET A 72 4.04 14.63 3.62
CA MET A 72 2.77 13.89 3.50
C MET A 72 2.77 12.58 4.31
N ASN A 73 3.95 12.10 4.73
CA ASN A 73 4.03 10.87 5.53
C ASN A 73 3.43 11.05 6.94
N ASN A 74 3.56 12.24 7.53
CA ASN A 74 3.11 12.51 8.89
C ASN A 74 2.38 13.84 9.07
N HIS A 75 2.14 14.57 7.98
CA HIS A 75 1.48 15.88 7.96
C HIS A 75 2.15 16.93 8.86
N LYS A 76 3.46 16.77 9.15
CA LYS A 76 4.24 17.73 9.95
C LYS A 76 4.96 18.72 9.04
N GLN A 77 4.90 19.99 9.43
CA GLN A 77 5.70 21.06 8.84
C GLN A 77 7.20 20.75 8.97
N GLN A 78 7.93 20.99 7.89
CA GLN A 78 9.37 20.79 7.77
C GLN A 78 10.09 22.14 7.86
N PRO A 79 11.21 22.22 8.59
CA PRO A 79 12.00 23.44 8.65
C PRO A 79 12.71 23.71 7.31
N PHE A 80 12.66 24.94 6.82
CA PHE A 80 13.33 25.36 5.60
C PHE A 80 13.91 26.78 5.73
N LYS A 81 14.73 27.16 4.75
CA LYS A 81 15.33 28.49 4.57
C LYS A 81 15.12 28.94 3.13
N LEU A 82 15.00 30.25 2.94
CA LEU A 82 14.95 30.87 1.63
C LEU A 82 16.26 31.59 1.32
N TYR A 83 16.65 31.58 0.05
CA TYR A 83 17.88 32.18 -0.43
C TYR A 83 17.58 33.09 -1.61
N ASP A 84 18.07 34.33 -1.49
CA ASP A 84 18.20 35.33 -2.55
C ASP A 84 19.63 35.23 -3.12
N LEU A 85 19.75 34.84 -4.38
CA LEU A 85 21.03 34.54 -5.04
C LEU A 85 21.62 35.73 -5.77
N ASP A 86 20.82 36.72 -6.17
CA ASP A 86 21.28 37.86 -6.98
C ASP A 86 21.14 39.23 -6.26
N GLY A 87 20.52 39.24 -5.08
CA GLY A 87 20.35 40.40 -4.21
C GLY A 87 19.21 41.32 -4.66
N ASP A 88 18.31 40.88 -5.53
CA ASP A 88 17.17 41.66 -6.01
C ASP A 88 16.00 41.73 -5.02
N ASN A 89 16.16 41.09 -3.85
CA ASN A 89 15.14 40.96 -2.83
C ASN A 89 13.93 40.18 -3.34
N THR A 90 14.14 39.14 -4.12
CA THR A 90 13.24 38.02 -4.40
C THR A 90 13.90 36.70 -3.99
N ALA A 91 13.14 35.63 -3.79
CA ALA A 91 13.72 34.34 -3.36
C ALA A 91 13.75 33.39 -4.56
N GLU A 92 14.93 32.91 -4.94
CA GLU A 92 15.08 31.97 -6.05
C GLU A 92 15.21 30.52 -5.57
N LEU A 93 15.64 30.29 -4.33
CA LEU A 93 15.75 28.93 -3.78
C LEU A 93 15.08 28.78 -2.42
N LEU A 94 14.43 27.64 -2.24
CA LEU A 94 14.06 27.08 -0.95
C LEU A 94 15.02 25.94 -0.62
N GLY A 95 15.82 26.10 0.43
CA GLY A 95 16.71 25.06 0.95
C GLY A 95 16.17 24.48 2.25
N PHE A 96 16.06 23.15 2.35
CA PHE A 96 15.65 22.47 3.57
C PHE A 96 16.55 21.29 3.88
N LEU A 97 16.74 21.01 5.17
CA LEU A 97 17.53 19.88 5.63
C LEU A 97 16.60 18.68 5.75
N LEU A 98 16.88 17.63 4.99
CA LEU A 98 16.14 16.39 5.05
C LEU A 98 16.94 15.34 5.82
N GLU A 99 16.36 14.83 6.91
CA GLU A 99 16.93 13.70 7.65
C GLU A 99 16.71 12.41 6.87
N ILE A 100 17.77 11.84 6.31
CA ILE A 100 17.62 10.65 5.47
C ILE A 100 17.54 9.42 6.36
N ASN A 101 16.38 8.78 6.37
CA ASN A 101 16.20 7.47 6.96
C ASN A 101 16.35 6.44 5.83
N PRO A 102 17.36 5.56 5.87
CA PRO A 102 17.51 4.51 4.85
C PRO A 102 16.31 3.57 4.73
N LYS A 103 15.41 3.54 5.73
CA LYS A 103 14.15 2.78 5.69
C LYS A 103 12.99 3.53 5.01
N GLU A 104 13.17 4.83 4.75
CA GLU A 104 12.22 5.71 4.06
C GLU A 104 12.92 6.42 2.87
N PRO A 105 13.36 5.65 1.85
CA PRO A 105 14.12 6.16 0.70
C PRO A 105 13.27 6.97 -0.30
N LEU A 106 11.95 7.02 -0.11
CA LEU A 106 11.00 7.74 -0.96
C LEU A 106 10.11 8.62 -0.07
N ARG A 107 10.13 9.93 -0.28
CA ARG A 107 9.51 10.90 0.63
C ARG A 107 8.68 11.97 -0.09
N PRO A 108 7.36 11.98 0.13
CA PRO A 108 6.47 12.97 -0.45
C PRO A 108 6.36 14.24 0.41
N PHE A 109 6.30 15.38 -0.26
CA PHE A 109 6.11 16.69 0.35
C PHE A 109 5.05 17.49 -0.41
N VAL A 110 4.38 18.37 0.33
CA VAL A 110 3.54 19.42 -0.23
C VAL A 110 4.15 20.76 0.15
N LEU A 111 4.28 21.62 -0.84
CA LEU A 111 4.58 23.03 -0.69
C LEU A 111 3.31 23.85 -0.97
N TYR A 112 2.92 24.76 -0.09
CA TYR A 112 1.77 25.65 -0.31
C TYR A 112 1.91 27.00 0.42
N GLU A 113 1.13 27.99 -0.01
CA GLU A 113 1.01 29.30 0.63
C GLU A 113 -0.22 29.32 1.58
N ALA A 114 -0.02 29.73 2.83
CA ALA A 114 -1.04 29.66 3.89
C ALA A 114 -2.20 30.67 3.74
N ASP A 115 -2.01 31.77 2.99
CA ASP A 115 -2.90 32.95 3.07
C ASP A 115 -3.55 33.39 1.74
N LYS A 116 -3.39 32.66 0.62
CA LYS A 116 -3.96 33.10 -0.67
C LYS A 116 -4.55 31.98 -1.53
N SER A 117 -5.74 32.27 -2.05
CA SER A 117 -6.52 31.50 -3.02
C SER A 117 -6.12 31.75 -4.48
N GLU A 118 -4.89 32.25 -4.70
CA GLU A 118 -4.37 32.59 -6.02
C GLU A 118 -3.41 31.54 -6.56
N GLU A 119 -3.36 31.49 -7.89
CA GLU A 119 -2.94 30.36 -8.68
C GLU A 119 -1.52 30.52 -9.27
N HIS A 120 -0.53 29.70 -8.88
CA HIS A 120 0.87 29.74 -9.33
C HIS A 120 1.36 28.38 -9.87
N PRO A 121 1.32 28.17 -11.21
CA PRO A 121 1.63 26.88 -11.80
C PRO A 121 3.11 26.54 -11.63
N ILE A 122 3.37 25.28 -11.26
CA ILE A 122 4.70 24.70 -11.11
C ILE A 122 5.14 24.15 -12.46
N GLU A 123 6.16 24.77 -13.04
CA GLU A 123 6.84 24.24 -14.22
C GLU A 123 8.13 23.56 -13.73
N THR A 124 8.22 22.24 -13.94
CA THR A 124 9.25 21.35 -13.39
C THR A 124 10.68 21.69 -13.81
N LEU A 125 11.67 21.47 -12.93
CA LEU A 125 13.05 21.05 -13.25
C LEU A 125 13.75 20.41 -12.03
N ASP A 126 14.61 19.42 -12.31
CA ASP A 126 15.32 18.60 -11.32
C ASP A 126 16.22 19.44 -10.39
N GLY A 127 16.07 19.26 -9.08
CA GLY A 127 16.97 19.85 -8.07
C GLY A 127 18.31 19.13 -8.04
N PHE A 128 19.39 19.89 -7.90
CA PHE A 128 20.75 19.36 -7.88
C PHE A 128 21.18 18.95 -6.48
N THR A 129 21.31 17.64 -6.25
CA THR A 129 22.45 17.07 -5.51
C THR A 129 22.95 15.83 -6.26
N ASN A 130 24.22 15.44 -6.09
CA ASN A 130 24.79 14.33 -6.88
C ASN A 130 24.10 12.97 -6.68
N ASN A 131 23.27 12.81 -5.63
CA ASN A 131 22.67 11.53 -5.24
C ASN A 131 21.18 11.63 -4.82
N THR A 132 20.47 12.70 -5.19
CA THR A 132 19.03 12.85 -4.89
C THR A 132 18.24 13.14 -6.15
N THR A 133 17.06 12.53 -6.29
CA THR A 133 16.11 12.87 -7.36
C THR A 133 14.89 13.56 -6.76
N ILE A 134 14.45 14.66 -7.40
CA ILE A 134 13.23 15.37 -7.04
C ILE A 134 12.23 15.19 -8.17
N THR A 135 11.08 14.60 -7.87
CA THR A 135 10.04 14.31 -8.87
C THR A 135 8.77 15.06 -8.51
N TYR A 136 8.35 15.99 -9.36
CA TYR A 136 7.10 16.72 -9.19
C TYR A 136 5.91 15.89 -9.65
N LEU A 137 4.80 16.05 -8.95
CA LEU A 137 3.60 15.22 -9.09
C LEU A 137 2.38 16.08 -9.40
N GLN A 138 1.58 15.64 -10.37
CA GLN A 138 0.29 16.20 -10.74
C GLN A 138 -0.84 15.31 -10.25
N SER A 139 -1.85 15.88 -9.59
CA SER A 139 -3.04 15.12 -9.15
C SER A 139 -3.81 14.52 -10.32
N ALA A 140 -4.22 13.27 -10.20
CA ALA A 140 -4.99 12.58 -11.24
C ALA A 140 -6.39 13.14 -11.43
N ARG A 141 -6.93 13.90 -10.46
CA ARG A 141 -8.20 14.65 -10.60
C ARG A 141 -8.21 15.58 -11.81
N ASN A 142 -7.04 16.06 -12.21
CA ASN A 142 -6.89 16.99 -13.33
C ASN A 142 -6.75 16.29 -14.69
N LEU A 143 -6.68 14.96 -14.69
CA LEU A 143 -6.59 14.16 -15.89
C LEU A 143 -7.98 13.67 -16.28
N ASN A 144 -8.18 13.39 -17.57
CA ASN A 144 -9.38 12.70 -18.02
C ASN A 144 -9.27 11.21 -17.64
N SER A 145 -9.76 10.86 -16.45
CA SER A 145 -9.66 9.51 -15.87
C SER A 145 -10.30 8.41 -16.73
N ASP A 146 -11.28 8.74 -17.58
CA ASP A 146 -11.93 7.80 -18.50
C ASP A 146 -11.01 7.34 -19.65
N THR A 147 -9.88 8.01 -19.84
CA THR A 147 -8.88 7.68 -20.88
C THR A 147 -7.70 6.87 -20.36
N ILE A 148 -7.62 6.68 -19.04
CA ILE A 148 -6.53 5.94 -18.39
C ILE A 148 -6.95 4.48 -18.24
N ALA A 149 -6.13 3.57 -18.76
CA ALA A 149 -6.23 2.14 -18.48
C ALA A 149 -5.53 1.88 -17.14
N TRP A 150 -6.26 2.00 -16.04
CA TRP A 150 -5.70 2.14 -14.70
C TRP A 150 -4.89 0.93 -14.26
N SER A 151 -5.39 -0.28 -14.52
CA SER A 151 -4.68 -1.51 -14.17
C SER A 151 -3.34 -1.63 -14.88
N GLU A 152 -3.30 -1.33 -16.19
CA GLU A 152 -2.12 -1.40 -17.03
C GLU A 152 -1.13 -0.28 -16.72
N THR A 153 -1.61 0.96 -16.53
CA THR A 153 -0.78 2.11 -16.18
C THR A 153 -0.10 1.92 -14.83
N LEU A 154 -0.82 1.41 -13.83
CA LEU A 154 -0.25 1.11 -12.51
C LEU A 154 0.81 0.01 -12.62
N ALA A 155 0.50 -1.11 -13.27
CA ALA A 155 1.46 -2.20 -13.44
C ALA A 155 2.73 -1.75 -14.18
N LYS A 156 2.57 -1.06 -15.32
CA LYS A 156 3.68 -0.55 -16.15
C LYS A 156 4.53 0.44 -15.38
N THR A 157 3.93 1.34 -14.60
CA THR A 157 4.66 2.27 -13.73
C THR A 157 5.69 1.56 -12.86
N PHE A 158 5.29 0.53 -12.12
CA PHE A 158 6.21 -0.11 -11.17
C PHE A 158 7.20 -1.07 -11.85
N MET A 159 6.85 -1.62 -13.01
CA MET A 159 7.83 -2.33 -13.84
C MET A 159 8.89 -1.38 -14.41
N ASP A 160 8.51 -0.15 -14.78
CA ASP A 160 9.41 0.88 -15.31
C ASP A 160 10.29 1.51 -14.22
N LEU A 161 9.73 1.74 -13.02
CA LEU A 161 10.48 2.22 -11.86
C LEU A 161 11.48 1.19 -11.33
N TYR A 162 11.21 -0.10 -11.52
CA TYR A 162 12.02 -1.21 -11.02
C TYR A 162 12.38 -2.22 -12.12
N PRO A 163 13.14 -1.84 -13.16
CA PRO A 163 13.42 -2.73 -14.29
C PRO A 163 14.17 -4.02 -13.88
N GLU A 164 14.98 -3.95 -12.82
CA GLU A 164 15.61 -5.09 -12.17
C GLU A 164 14.67 -5.70 -11.14
N ALA A 165 13.89 -6.72 -11.56
CA ALA A 165 12.83 -7.29 -10.75
C ALA A 165 13.30 -7.69 -9.33
N CYS A 166 14.51 -8.22 -9.15
CA CYS A 166 15.02 -8.57 -7.81
C CYS A 166 15.05 -7.37 -6.82
N ASN A 167 15.11 -6.13 -7.31
CA ASN A 167 15.14 -4.91 -6.50
C ASN A 167 13.75 -4.29 -6.26
N LEU A 168 12.68 -4.98 -6.66
CA LEU A 168 11.32 -4.64 -6.29
C LEU A 168 11.11 -4.76 -4.77
N GLU A 169 10.44 -3.86 -4.07
CA GLU A 169 10.28 -2.41 -4.29
C GLU A 169 11.40 -1.61 -3.57
N ILE A 170 11.44 -0.28 -3.74
CA ILE A 170 12.46 0.60 -3.12
C ILE A 170 12.58 0.43 -1.58
N PHE A 171 11.50 0.04 -0.91
CA PHE A 171 11.48 -0.19 0.55
C PHE A 171 12.03 -1.56 0.96
N SER A 172 12.02 -2.54 0.06
CA SER A 172 12.43 -3.93 0.33
C SER A 172 13.20 -4.56 -0.84
N PRO A 173 14.24 -3.89 -1.38
CA PRO A 173 14.97 -4.40 -2.52
C PRO A 173 15.70 -5.70 -2.15
N ASN A 174 15.67 -6.68 -3.05
CA ASN A 174 16.31 -7.98 -2.88
C ASN A 174 15.82 -8.75 -1.63
N LYS A 175 14.51 -8.69 -1.36
CA LYS A 175 13.89 -9.39 -0.24
C LYS A 175 12.65 -10.19 -0.66
N TRP A 176 12.54 -11.38 -0.07
CA TRP A 176 11.29 -12.14 -0.01
C TRP A 176 10.37 -11.48 1.01
N THR A 177 9.31 -10.82 0.54
CA THR A 177 8.33 -10.16 1.39
C THR A 177 6.92 -10.37 0.85
N TYR A 178 5.94 -10.42 1.75
CA TYR A 178 4.53 -10.47 1.35
C TYR A 178 4.11 -9.25 0.54
N THR A 179 4.71 -8.08 0.73
CA THR A 179 4.36 -6.85 -0.02
C THR A 179 4.70 -6.99 -1.51
N ASN A 180 5.89 -7.50 -1.81
CA ASN A 180 6.31 -7.81 -3.17
C ASN A 180 5.47 -8.96 -3.74
N GLY A 181 5.28 -10.03 -2.97
CA GLY A 181 4.44 -11.16 -3.36
C GLY A 181 3.01 -10.74 -3.68
N PHE A 182 2.42 -9.84 -2.90
CA PHE A 182 1.08 -9.30 -3.12
C PHE A 182 0.98 -8.57 -4.46
N PHE A 183 1.99 -7.76 -4.81
CA PHE A 183 2.06 -7.06 -6.09
C PHE A 183 2.33 -8.02 -7.26
N THR A 184 3.26 -8.96 -7.14
CA THR A 184 3.53 -9.93 -8.21
C THR A 184 2.35 -10.86 -8.46
N ASN A 185 1.60 -11.21 -7.41
CA ASN A 185 0.32 -11.92 -7.56
C ASN A 185 -0.67 -11.13 -8.40
N ALA A 186 -0.79 -9.81 -8.15
CA ALA A 186 -1.67 -8.93 -8.91
C ALA A 186 -1.22 -8.82 -10.39
N LEU A 187 0.08 -8.81 -10.67
CA LEU A 187 0.62 -8.87 -12.03
C LEU A 187 0.26 -10.18 -12.74
N CYS A 188 0.32 -11.33 -12.06
CA CYS A 188 -0.12 -12.59 -12.62
C CYS A 188 -1.63 -12.57 -12.96
N GLU A 189 -2.47 -12.03 -12.07
CA GLU A 189 -3.90 -11.87 -12.35
C GLU A 189 -4.18 -10.90 -13.51
N LEU A 190 -3.40 -9.82 -13.61
CA LEU A 190 -3.49 -8.90 -14.74
C LEU A 190 -3.09 -9.57 -16.06
N SER A 191 -2.02 -10.38 -16.05
CA SER A 191 -1.61 -11.19 -17.20
C SER A 191 -2.74 -12.10 -17.68
N LEU A 192 -3.40 -12.82 -16.75
CA LEU A 192 -4.55 -13.67 -17.07
C LEU A 192 -5.74 -12.89 -17.62
N LYS A 193 -6.02 -11.70 -17.07
CA LYS A 193 -7.16 -10.87 -17.47
C LYS A 193 -6.97 -10.24 -18.85
N THR A 194 -5.76 -9.78 -19.17
CA THR A 194 -5.45 -9.03 -20.39
C THR A 194 -4.89 -9.90 -21.51
N GLY A 195 -4.28 -11.03 -21.17
CA GLY A 195 -3.46 -11.84 -22.07
C GLY A 195 -2.07 -11.27 -22.35
N GLU A 196 -1.68 -10.15 -21.72
CA GLU A 196 -0.35 -9.56 -21.88
C GLU A 196 0.67 -10.25 -20.93
N THR A 197 1.52 -11.13 -21.47
CA THR A 197 2.46 -11.94 -20.68
C THR A 197 3.59 -11.14 -20.03
N SER A 198 3.80 -9.89 -20.44
CA SER A 198 4.87 -9.03 -19.87
C SER A 198 4.75 -8.89 -18.35
N TYR A 199 3.52 -8.93 -17.82
CA TYR A 199 3.22 -8.88 -16.39
C TYR A 199 3.63 -10.17 -15.65
N SER A 200 3.24 -11.34 -16.15
CA SER A 200 3.62 -12.63 -15.55
C SER A 200 5.11 -12.91 -15.72
N GLU A 201 5.72 -12.51 -16.83
CA GLU A 201 7.16 -12.59 -17.06
C GLU A 201 7.95 -11.73 -16.07
N TYR A 202 7.47 -10.54 -15.73
CA TYR A 202 8.09 -9.70 -14.71
C TYR A 202 7.96 -10.32 -13.31
N ALA A 203 6.77 -10.83 -12.95
CA ALA A 203 6.55 -11.57 -11.71
C ALA A 203 7.47 -12.81 -11.61
N LYS A 204 7.66 -13.52 -12.73
CA LYS A 204 8.59 -14.66 -12.85
C LYS A 204 10.03 -14.24 -12.59
N LYS A 205 10.49 -13.12 -13.17
CA LYS A 205 11.85 -12.60 -12.92
C LYS A 205 12.08 -12.32 -11.44
N TRP A 206 11.10 -11.72 -10.74
CA TRP A 206 11.19 -11.51 -9.29
C TRP A 206 11.25 -12.85 -8.52
N MET A 207 10.38 -13.79 -8.88
CA MET A 207 10.33 -15.11 -8.24
C MET A 207 11.63 -15.90 -8.39
N ASP A 208 12.22 -15.87 -9.60
CA ASP A 208 13.47 -16.55 -9.92
C ASP A 208 14.70 -15.97 -9.21
N CYS A 209 14.59 -14.79 -8.58
CA CYS A 209 15.63 -14.26 -7.69
C CYS A 209 15.78 -15.08 -6.40
N PHE A 210 14.72 -15.79 -5.98
CA PHE A 210 14.64 -16.44 -4.67
C PHE A 210 14.37 -17.95 -4.75
N VAL A 211 13.79 -18.43 -5.86
CA VAL A 211 13.50 -19.85 -6.08
C VAL A 211 14.61 -20.51 -6.89
N ALA A 212 15.35 -21.41 -6.26
CA ALA A 212 16.37 -22.20 -6.92
C ALA A 212 15.75 -23.21 -7.92
N THR A 213 16.60 -23.81 -8.77
CA THR A 213 16.18 -24.77 -9.79
C THR A 213 15.56 -26.05 -9.22
N ASP A 214 15.87 -26.39 -7.96
CA ASP A 214 15.28 -27.52 -7.24
C ASP A 214 14.03 -27.14 -6.42
N GLY A 215 13.60 -25.87 -6.46
CA GLY A 215 12.46 -25.34 -5.70
C GLY A 215 12.81 -24.88 -4.27
N THR A 216 14.08 -24.90 -3.88
CA THR A 216 14.51 -24.36 -2.59
C THR A 216 14.40 -22.84 -2.56
N ILE A 217 13.92 -22.30 -1.43
CA ILE A 217 13.89 -20.85 -1.15
C ILE A 217 14.67 -20.60 0.14
N THR A 218 15.80 -19.89 0.05
CA THR A 218 16.65 -19.55 1.20
C THR A 218 16.44 -18.13 1.73
N ALA A 219 15.54 -17.38 1.09
CA ALA A 219 15.29 -15.97 1.38
C ALA A 219 14.43 -15.73 2.63
N TYR A 220 13.89 -16.79 3.25
CA TYR A 220 13.17 -16.74 4.50
C TYR A 220 13.58 -17.89 5.43
N ASP A 221 13.18 -17.77 6.70
CA ASP A 221 13.54 -18.72 7.76
C ASP A 221 12.28 -19.50 8.16
N GLN A 222 12.22 -20.77 7.76
CA GLN A 222 11.07 -21.64 8.00
C GLN A 222 10.76 -21.84 9.49
N GLU A 223 11.79 -21.85 10.34
CA GLU A 223 11.64 -22.04 11.79
C GLU A 223 10.97 -20.85 12.49
N LYS A 224 10.82 -19.71 11.80
CA LYS A 224 10.09 -18.55 12.33
C LYS A 224 8.57 -18.63 12.13
N TYR A 225 8.10 -19.64 11.38
CA TYR A 225 6.68 -19.90 11.13
C TYR A 225 5.87 -18.63 10.83
N ARG A 226 6.35 -17.79 9.90
CA ARG A 226 5.70 -16.50 9.61
C ARG A 226 4.69 -16.69 8.49
N LEU A 227 3.40 -16.50 8.78
CA LEU A 227 2.38 -16.53 7.75
C LEU A 227 2.67 -15.53 6.61
N ASP A 228 3.27 -14.38 6.93
CA ASP A 228 3.76 -13.39 5.95
C ASP A 228 4.64 -14.00 4.84
N ASP A 229 5.48 -15.00 5.15
CA ASP A 229 6.39 -15.57 4.15
C ASP A 229 5.66 -16.40 3.08
N ILE A 230 4.37 -16.70 3.29
CA ILE A 230 3.58 -17.64 2.49
C ILE A 230 2.84 -16.95 1.35
N LEU A 231 2.43 -15.68 1.52
CA LEU A 231 1.66 -14.94 0.50
C LEU A 231 2.30 -14.94 -0.90
N PRO A 232 3.63 -14.77 -1.07
CA PRO A 232 4.26 -14.84 -2.39
C PRO A 232 4.13 -16.23 -3.03
N GLY A 233 3.84 -17.28 -2.26
CA GLY A 233 3.57 -18.63 -2.75
C GLY A 233 2.40 -18.70 -3.73
N ARG A 234 1.47 -17.74 -3.72
CA ARG A 234 0.41 -17.65 -4.74
C ARG A 234 0.98 -17.37 -6.15
N THR A 235 2.09 -16.63 -6.27
CA THR A 235 2.76 -16.37 -7.55
C THR A 235 3.35 -17.69 -8.09
N LEU A 236 3.86 -18.57 -7.21
CA LEU A 236 4.33 -19.90 -7.62
C LEU A 236 3.23 -20.73 -8.26
N LEU A 237 2.01 -20.68 -7.69
CA LEU A 237 0.86 -21.42 -8.21
C LEU A 237 0.48 -20.92 -9.61
N TYR A 238 0.45 -19.60 -9.82
CA TYR A 238 0.21 -19.02 -11.14
C TYR A 238 1.27 -19.42 -12.16
N LEU A 239 2.56 -19.26 -11.82
CA LEU A 239 3.66 -19.59 -12.73
C LEU A 239 3.72 -21.09 -13.06
N TYR A 240 3.36 -21.96 -12.11
CA TYR A 240 3.23 -23.39 -12.37
C TYR A 240 2.09 -23.70 -13.35
N GLN A 241 0.93 -23.06 -13.17
CA GLN A 241 -0.21 -23.25 -14.08
C GLN A 241 0.09 -22.75 -15.50
N GLU A 242 0.89 -21.69 -15.63
CA GLU A 242 1.28 -21.11 -16.92
C GLU A 242 2.32 -21.97 -17.65
N ASN A 243 3.38 -22.41 -16.95
CA ASN A 243 4.59 -22.97 -17.59
C ASN A 243 4.93 -24.41 -17.20
N ALA A 244 4.24 -24.99 -16.22
CA ALA A 244 4.51 -26.33 -15.67
C ALA A 244 5.98 -26.55 -15.20
N GLU A 245 6.67 -25.49 -14.75
CA GLU A 245 8.00 -25.61 -14.17
C GLU A 245 7.92 -26.22 -12.76
N GLU A 246 8.39 -27.47 -12.60
CA GLU A 246 8.28 -28.24 -11.36
C GLU A 246 8.92 -27.56 -10.13
N LYS A 247 9.94 -26.70 -10.31
CA LYS A 247 10.55 -25.94 -9.21
C LYS A 247 9.51 -25.10 -8.44
N TYR A 248 8.51 -24.54 -9.12
CA TYR A 248 7.46 -23.75 -8.50
C TYR A 248 6.48 -24.62 -7.72
N LYS A 249 6.16 -25.81 -8.24
CA LYS A 249 5.36 -26.79 -7.50
C LYS A 249 6.08 -27.25 -6.24
N THR A 250 7.36 -27.62 -6.34
CA THR A 250 8.17 -28.02 -5.17
C THR A 250 8.19 -26.92 -4.10
N ALA A 251 8.41 -25.67 -4.52
CA ALA A 251 8.36 -24.53 -3.61
C ALA A 251 6.97 -24.34 -2.97
N ALA A 252 5.89 -24.50 -3.73
CA ALA A 252 4.52 -24.42 -3.21
C ALA A 252 4.20 -25.58 -2.25
N ASP A 253 4.64 -26.80 -2.54
CA ASP A 253 4.51 -27.96 -1.65
C ASP A 253 5.22 -27.70 -0.30
N ASN A 254 6.40 -27.05 -0.33
CA ASN A 254 7.12 -26.67 0.89
C ASN A 254 6.35 -25.63 1.73
N PHE A 255 5.68 -24.66 1.10
CA PHE A 255 4.81 -23.71 1.81
C PHE A 255 3.55 -24.38 2.37
N MET A 256 2.97 -25.34 1.66
CA MET A 256 1.85 -26.11 2.20
C MET A 256 2.31 -26.96 3.40
N HIS A 257 3.49 -27.57 3.33
CA HIS A 257 4.07 -28.28 4.46
C HIS A 257 4.34 -27.35 5.66
N HIS A 258 4.81 -26.13 5.41
CA HIS A 258 4.96 -25.11 6.46
C HIS A 258 3.61 -24.84 7.16
N LEU A 259 2.54 -24.59 6.41
CA LEU A 259 1.20 -24.36 6.98
C LEU A 259 0.66 -25.58 7.75
N GLU A 260 0.92 -26.80 7.27
CA GLU A 260 0.51 -28.03 7.98
C GLU A 260 1.21 -28.19 9.34
N ASN A 261 2.38 -27.56 9.53
CA ASN A 261 3.15 -27.58 10.77
C ASN A 261 3.13 -26.24 11.51
N GLN A 262 2.33 -25.28 11.03
CA GLN A 262 2.18 -23.96 11.66
C GLN A 262 1.67 -24.14 13.10
N PRO A 263 2.34 -23.54 14.11
CA PRO A 263 1.86 -23.57 15.49
C PRO A 263 0.44 -23.03 15.61
N THR A 264 -0.37 -23.63 16.48
CA THR A 264 -1.76 -23.21 16.71
C THR A 264 -2.04 -22.91 18.17
N ASN A 265 -3.04 -22.07 18.41
CA ASN A 265 -3.68 -21.96 19.72
C ASN A 265 -4.52 -23.23 20.04
N THR A 266 -5.18 -23.27 21.19
CA THR A 266 -5.92 -24.47 21.62
C THR A 266 -7.13 -24.80 20.76
N ASP A 267 -7.74 -23.80 20.12
CA ASP A 267 -8.85 -23.96 19.16
C ASP A 267 -8.36 -24.36 17.75
N GLY A 268 -7.04 -24.48 17.56
CA GLY A 268 -6.43 -24.88 16.30
C GLY A 268 -6.27 -23.73 15.31
N GLY A 269 -6.33 -22.48 15.77
CA GLY A 269 -6.09 -21.27 14.99
C GLY A 269 -4.60 -20.97 14.87
N TYR A 270 -4.13 -20.65 13.66
CA TYR A 270 -2.71 -20.43 13.41
C TYR A 270 -2.16 -19.24 14.20
N TRP A 271 -1.02 -19.46 14.85
CA TRP A 271 -0.20 -18.35 15.34
C TRP A 271 0.26 -17.53 14.14
N HIS A 272 0.24 -16.20 14.28
CA HIS A 272 0.65 -15.33 13.20
C HIS A 272 2.14 -15.53 12.86
N LYS A 273 2.98 -15.71 13.89
CA LYS A 273 4.43 -15.99 13.83
C LYS A 273 4.85 -16.81 15.05
N GLU A 274 5.96 -17.55 14.97
CA GLU A 274 6.54 -18.26 16.14
C GLU A 274 6.81 -17.30 17.31
N VAL A 275 7.30 -16.10 17.01
CA VAL A 275 7.57 -15.05 18.00
C VAL A 275 6.32 -14.41 18.62
N TYR A 276 5.13 -14.76 18.13
CA TYR A 276 3.83 -14.29 18.60
C TYR A 276 2.97 -15.49 19.04
N PRO A 277 3.37 -16.20 20.10
CA PRO A 277 2.69 -17.41 20.53
C PRO A 277 1.25 -17.09 20.92
N HIS A 278 0.32 -17.99 20.58
CA HIS A 278 -1.12 -17.89 20.88
C HIS A 278 -1.88 -16.76 20.18
N GLN A 279 -1.22 -16.02 19.28
CA GLN A 279 -1.81 -14.84 18.64
C GLN A 279 -2.29 -15.12 17.22
N MET A 280 -3.57 -14.85 16.95
CA MET A 280 -4.12 -14.82 15.60
C MET A 280 -4.36 -13.36 15.19
N TRP A 281 -3.91 -12.97 13.99
CA TRP A 281 -4.15 -11.62 13.44
C TRP A 281 -4.94 -11.73 12.14
N LEU A 282 -5.79 -10.75 11.85
CA LEU A 282 -6.63 -10.71 10.64
C LEU A 282 -5.80 -10.89 9.35
N ASP A 283 -4.63 -10.26 9.31
CA ASP A 283 -3.66 -10.30 8.24
C ASP A 283 -3.33 -11.74 7.84
N GLY A 284 -3.13 -12.63 8.83
CA GLY A 284 -2.70 -14.01 8.63
C GLY A 284 -3.62 -14.82 7.72
N ILE A 285 -4.92 -14.49 7.70
CA ILE A 285 -5.90 -15.17 6.85
C ILE A 285 -5.60 -14.92 5.37
N TYR A 286 -5.26 -13.68 5.00
CA TYR A 286 -4.90 -13.39 3.62
C TYR A 286 -3.57 -14.04 3.25
N MET A 287 -2.61 -14.06 4.17
CA MET A 287 -1.27 -14.57 3.89
C MET A 287 -1.23 -16.09 3.70
N GLY A 288 -1.89 -16.84 4.58
CA GLY A 288 -1.84 -18.30 4.61
C GLY A 288 -3.04 -18.98 3.93
N ASP A 289 -4.27 -18.60 4.32
CA ASP A 289 -5.46 -19.38 3.97
C ASP A 289 -5.90 -19.19 2.52
N VAL A 290 -5.68 -18.01 1.95
CA VAL A 290 -5.92 -17.78 0.51
C VAL A 290 -4.95 -18.61 -0.33
N PHE A 291 -3.68 -18.71 0.08
CA PHE A 291 -2.72 -19.61 -0.56
C PHE A 291 -3.16 -21.06 -0.43
N ALA A 292 -3.56 -21.51 0.76
CA ALA A 292 -4.02 -22.88 0.99
C ALA A 292 -5.23 -23.24 0.11
N ALA A 293 -6.22 -22.35 0.00
CA ALA A 293 -7.39 -22.55 -0.87
C ALA A 293 -7.01 -22.60 -2.36
N GLN A 294 -6.13 -21.71 -2.82
CA GLN A 294 -5.64 -21.74 -4.20
C GLN A 294 -4.85 -23.04 -4.48
N TYR A 295 -3.96 -23.44 -3.57
CA TYR A 295 -3.20 -24.70 -3.65
C TYR A 295 -4.14 -25.91 -3.72
N ALA A 296 -5.18 -25.93 -2.88
CA ALA A 296 -6.20 -26.97 -2.85
C ALA A 296 -6.88 -27.16 -4.21
N LYS A 297 -7.27 -26.06 -4.86
CA LYS A 297 -7.87 -26.07 -6.20
C LYS A 297 -6.88 -26.53 -7.26
N THR A 298 -5.67 -25.96 -7.26
CA THR A 298 -4.64 -26.24 -8.26
C THR A 298 -4.23 -27.71 -8.29
N PHE A 299 -4.11 -28.36 -7.13
CA PHE A 299 -3.61 -29.73 -7.01
C PHE A 299 -4.67 -30.76 -6.58
N ASN A 300 -5.95 -30.38 -6.57
CA ASN A 300 -7.07 -31.21 -6.14
C ASN A 300 -6.87 -31.83 -4.74
N LYS A 301 -6.62 -30.97 -3.76
CA LYS A 301 -6.34 -31.34 -2.35
C LYS A 301 -7.44 -30.78 -1.41
N PRO A 302 -8.64 -31.38 -1.40
CA PRO A 302 -9.82 -30.79 -0.78
C PRO A 302 -9.69 -30.52 0.73
N LYS A 303 -8.89 -31.29 1.47
CA LYS A 303 -8.65 -31.09 2.90
C LYS A 303 -8.17 -29.67 3.27
N HIS A 304 -7.50 -28.98 2.33
CA HIS A 304 -6.98 -27.64 2.57
C HIS A 304 -8.06 -26.56 2.42
N PHE A 305 -9.19 -26.86 1.75
CA PHE A 305 -10.36 -26.00 1.79
C PHE A 305 -10.99 -25.98 3.19
N ASP A 306 -11.13 -27.15 3.83
CA ASP A 306 -11.69 -27.28 5.17
C ASP A 306 -10.87 -26.48 6.20
N GLU A 307 -9.55 -26.58 6.12
CA GLU A 307 -8.65 -25.85 7.03
C GLU A 307 -8.73 -24.33 6.80
N ALA A 308 -8.69 -23.86 5.55
CA ALA A 308 -8.84 -22.43 5.25
C ALA A 308 -10.16 -21.86 5.78
N VAL A 309 -11.27 -22.59 5.61
CA VAL A 309 -12.58 -22.20 6.14
C VAL A 309 -12.60 -22.18 7.67
N LYS A 310 -11.95 -23.15 8.32
CA LYS A 310 -11.81 -23.20 9.77
C LYS A 310 -11.07 -21.96 10.29
N GLN A 311 -9.93 -21.60 9.70
CA GLN A 311 -9.14 -20.43 10.12
C GLN A 311 -9.94 -19.13 9.97
N ILE A 312 -10.64 -18.94 8.85
CA ILE A 312 -11.54 -17.78 8.63
C ILE A 312 -12.59 -17.65 9.73
N LYS A 313 -13.21 -18.77 10.14
CA LYS A 313 -14.26 -18.79 11.17
C LYS A 313 -13.70 -18.60 12.58
N LEU A 314 -12.54 -19.15 12.89
CA LEU A 314 -11.90 -19.00 14.20
C LEU A 314 -11.54 -17.54 14.46
N ILE A 315 -10.83 -16.89 13.53
CA ILE A 315 -10.49 -15.48 13.73
C ILE A 315 -11.75 -14.61 13.83
N TYR A 316 -12.80 -14.89 13.03
CA TYR A 316 -14.08 -14.19 13.12
C TYR A 316 -14.68 -14.32 14.52
N THR A 317 -14.74 -15.54 15.04
CA THR A 317 -15.33 -15.85 16.35
C THR A 317 -14.60 -15.11 17.47
N HIS A 318 -13.27 -15.05 17.43
CA HIS A 318 -12.50 -14.44 18.52
C HIS A 318 -12.35 -12.92 18.41
N THR A 319 -12.44 -12.34 17.22
CA THR A 319 -12.18 -10.90 17.02
C THR A 319 -13.43 -10.07 16.76
N LEU A 320 -14.58 -10.69 16.46
CA LEU A 320 -15.83 -9.98 16.21
C LEU A 320 -16.31 -9.25 17.47
N ASP A 321 -16.48 -7.93 17.35
CA ASP A 321 -17.34 -7.19 18.25
C ASP A 321 -18.79 -7.31 17.77
N SER A 322 -19.59 -8.05 18.53
CA SER A 322 -21.01 -8.28 18.22
C SER A 322 -21.87 -7.00 18.20
N VAL A 323 -21.41 -5.90 18.80
CA VAL A 323 -22.13 -4.62 18.83
C VAL A 323 -21.90 -3.84 17.54
N SER A 324 -20.64 -3.59 17.18
CA SER A 324 -20.31 -2.84 15.96
C SER A 324 -20.43 -3.69 14.69
N GLY A 325 -20.22 -5.00 14.78
CA GLY A 325 -20.02 -5.92 13.66
C GLY A 325 -18.63 -5.83 13.02
N LEU A 326 -17.73 -5.01 13.58
CA LEU A 326 -16.33 -4.91 13.17
C LEU A 326 -15.49 -5.95 13.91
N MET A 327 -14.26 -6.15 13.44
CA MET A 327 -13.33 -7.11 14.01
C MET A 327 -12.07 -6.43 14.51
N TYR A 328 -11.66 -6.76 15.72
CA TYR A 328 -10.38 -6.32 16.28
C TYR A 328 -9.20 -6.87 15.46
N HIS A 329 -8.10 -6.12 15.35
CA HIS A 329 -6.94 -6.51 14.55
C HIS A 329 -6.35 -7.88 14.94
N GLY A 330 -6.32 -8.22 16.22
CA GLY A 330 -5.82 -9.51 16.65
C GLY A 330 -6.46 -10.03 17.93
N TYR A 331 -6.21 -11.31 18.15
CA TYR A 331 -6.62 -12.08 19.32
C TYR A 331 -5.41 -12.80 19.90
N ASP A 332 -5.20 -12.70 21.21
CA ASP A 332 -4.22 -13.48 21.97
C ASP A 332 -4.96 -14.36 22.99
N GLU A 333 -4.91 -15.67 22.80
CA GLU A 333 -5.51 -16.65 23.71
C GLU A 333 -4.88 -16.61 25.12
N SER A 334 -3.59 -16.27 25.21
CA SER A 334 -2.89 -16.14 26.50
C SER A 334 -3.28 -14.88 27.27
N ARG A 335 -3.92 -13.92 26.59
CA ARG A 335 -4.37 -12.64 27.16
C ARG A 335 -3.24 -11.86 27.82
N ASN A 336 -2.13 -11.72 27.11
CA ASN A 336 -0.99 -10.95 27.61
C ASN A 336 -1.41 -9.52 27.99
N ASP A 337 -0.79 -8.96 29.05
CA ASP A 337 -1.16 -7.65 29.61
C ASP A 337 -0.69 -6.43 28.76
N VAL A 338 -0.20 -6.62 27.53
CA VAL A 338 0.33 -5.52 26.70
C VAL A 338 -0.76 -4.83 25.89
N TRP A 339 -1.51 -5.61 25.11
CA TRP A 339 -2.57 -5.09 24.24
C TRP A 339 -3.84 -5.93 24.28
N ALA A 340 -3.75 -7.17 24.77
CA ALA A 340 -4.87 -8.09 24.77
C ALA A 340 -5.82 -7.75 25.91
N ASN A 341 -7.10 -7.64 25.60
CA ASN A 341 -8.13 -7.47 26.60
C ASN A 341 -8.12 -8.70 27.56
N PRO A 342 -8.15 -8.48 28.89
CA PRO A 342 -8.03 -9.58 29.87
C PRO A 342 -9.25 -10.53 29.88
N GLU A 343 -10.39 -10.12 29.34
CA GLU A 343 -11.60 -10.94 29.26
C GLU A 343 -11.73 -11.64 27.90
N THR A 344 -11.49 -10.91 26.81
CA THR A 344 -11.74 -11.39 25.44
C THR A 344 -10.48 -11.83 24.69
N GLY A 345 -9.30 -11.39 25.11
CA GLY A 345 -8.03 -11.59 24.40
C GLY A 345 -7.84 -10.70 23.17
N THR A 346 -8.79 -9.82 22.85
CA THR A 346 -8.73 -9.02 21.62
C THR A 346 -7.84 -7.78 21.77
N SER A 347 -7.24 -7.33 20.67
CA SER A 347 -6.63 -6.01 20.58
C SER A 347 -7.66 -4.89 20.72
N PRO A 348 -7.29 -3.65 21.06
CA PRO A 348 -8.29 -2.65 21.43
C PRO A 348 -8.94 -1.92 20.24
N GLU A 349 -8.40 -2.04 19.02
CA GLU A 349 -8.80 -1.19 17.87
C GLU A 349 -9.22 -1.99 16.63
N TYR A 350 -10.17 -1.42 15.88
CA TYR A 350 -10.56 -1.88 14.54
C TYR A 350 -9.66 -1.22 13.48
N TRP A 351 -8.48 -1.82 13.28
CA TRP A 351 -7.53 -1.30 12.30
C TRP A 351 -7.98 -1.59 10.87
N GLY A 352 -8.05 -0.53 10.05
CA GLY A 352 -8.58 -0.59 8.69
C GLY A 352 -7.94 -1.66 7.82
N ARG A 353 -6.61 -1.67 7.68
CA ARG A 353 -5.95 -2.64 6.79
C ARG A 353 -6.04 -4.08 7.30
N GLY A 354 -6.02 -4.31 8.62
CA GLY A 354 -6.24 -5.65 9.18
C GLY A 354 -7.58 -6.22 8.71
N MET A 355 -8.65 -5.44 8.81
CA MET A 355 -9.95 -5.82 8.25
C MET A 355 -9.95 -5.88 6.71
N GLY A 356 -9.17 -5.04 6.04
CA GLY A 356 -8.97 -5.06 4.59
C GLY A 356 -8.47 -6.42 4.09
N TRP A 357 -7.42 -6.95 4.74
CA TRP A 357 -6.91 -8.30 4.44
C TRP A 357 -7.97 -9.38 4.62
N TYR A 358 -8.72 -9.31 5.72
CA TYR A 358 -9.79 -10.27 5.98
C TYR A 358 -10.87 -10.22 4.89
N MET A 359 -11.29 -9.02 4.48
CA MET A 359 -12.27 -8.82 3.42
C MET A 359 -11.81 -9.37 2.07
N MET A 360 -10.54 -9.12 1.69
CA MET A 360 -9.96 -9.72 0.49
C MET A 360 -9.94 -11.25 0.58
N ALA A 361 -9.58 -11.81 1.75
CA ALA A 361 -9.51 -13.25 1.93
C ALA A 361 -10.87 -13.93 1.75
N LEU A 362 -11.95 -13.32 2.26
CA LEU A 362 -13.31 -13.86 2.11
C LEU A 362 -13.70 -14.02 0.64
N VAL A 363 -13.48 -12.99 -0.18
CA VAL A 363 -13.85 -13.04 -1.61
C VAL A 363 -12.92 -13.93 -2.43
N ASP A 364 -11.63 -13.96 -2.12
CA ASP A 364 -10.63 -14.76 -2.83
C ASP A 364 -10.79 -16.25 -2.51
N VAL A 365 -11.02 -16.62 -1.24
CA VAL A 365 -11.30 -18.02 -0.88
C VAL A 365 -12.59 -18.52 -1.53
N LEU A 366 -13.64 -17.70 -1.61
CA LEU A 366 -14.90 -18.06 -2.26
C LEU A 366 -14.76 -18.35 -3.77
N GLU A 367 -13.73 -17.82 -4.43
CA GLU A 367 -13.40 -18.12 -5.83
C GLU A 367 -12.75 -19.50 -6.01
N TYR A 368 -12.01 -19.95 -4.99
CA TYR A 368 -11.34 -21.26 -5.02
C TYR A 368 -12.22 -22.38 -4.47
N LEU A 369 -13.09 -22.06 -3.52
CA LEU A 369 -13.93 -23.03 -2.82
C LEU A 369 -14.95 -23.70 -3.76
N PRO A 370 -15.12 -25.03 -3.70
CA PRO A 370 -16.15 -25.72 -4.48
C PRO A 370 -17.55 -25.16 -4.20
N ALA A 371 -18.39 -25.04 -5.24
CA ALA A 371 -19.72 -24.46 -5.13
C ALA A 371 -20.65 -25.23 -4.16
N ASP A 372 -20.40 -26.53 -3.99
CA ASP A 372 -21.12 -27.46 -3.12
C ASP A 372 -20.42 -27.69 -1.76
N HIS A 373 -19.35 -26.95 -1.46
CA HIS A 373 -18.68 -27.04 -0.17
C HIS A 373 -19.66 -26.69 0.98
N PRO A 374 -19.80 -27.52 2.02
CA PRO A 374 -20.86 -27.39 3.03
C PRO A 374 -20.82 -26.05 3.77
N GLU A 375 -19.63 -25.51 3.99
CA GLU A 375 -19.41 -24.26 4.72
C GLU A 375 -19.36 -23.01 3.82
N ARG A 376 -19.57 -23.13 2.51
CA ARG A 376 -19.49 -21.99 1.58
C ARG A 376 -20.45 -20.85 1.97
N ASN A 377 -21.66 -21.21 2.37
CA ASN A 377 -22.68 -20.24 2.81
C ASN A 377 -22.31 -19.53 4.11
N ALA A 378 -21.53 -20.18 5.00
CA ALA A 378 -21.05 -19.53 6.21
C ALA A 378 -20.09 -18.38 5.86
N ILE A 379 -19.18 -18.59 4.90
CA ILE A 379 -18.26 -17.54 4.43
C ILE A 379 -19.01 -16.40 3.74
N ILE A 380 -20.02 -16.71 2.91
CA ILE A 380 -20.88 -15.68 2.29
C ILE A 380 -21.63 -14.87 3.36
N THR A 381 -22.12 -15.53 4.42
CA THR A 381 -22.81 -14.86 5.52
C THR A 381 -21.87 -13.90 6.25
N ILE A 382 -20.67 -14.35 6.59
CA ILE A 382 -19.63 -13.51 7.20
C ILE A 382 -19.32 -12.31 6.30
N LEU A 383 -19.09 -12.54 5.00
CA LEU A 383 -18.84 -11.47 4.03
C LEU A 383 -19.95 -10.41 4.01
N ASN A 384 -21.23 -10.82 4.02
CA ASN A 384 -22.33 -9.86 4.05
C ASN A 384 -22.36 -9.07 5.36
N GLN A 385 -22.25 -9.76 6.51
CA GLN A 385 -22.26 -9.12 7.83
C GLN A 385 -21.12 -8.11 8.00
N THR A 386 -19.90 -8.49 7.63
CA THR A 386 -18.73 -7.61 7.70
C THR A 386 -18.85 -6.45 6.70
N SER A 387 -19.39 -6.68 5.50
CA SER A 387 -19.63 -5.62 4.50
C SER A 387 -20.67 -4.60 4.95
N GLU A 388 -21.70 -5.03 5.68
CA GLU A 388 -22.68 -4.13 6.29
C GLU A 388 -22.04 -3.29 7.40
N ALA A 389 -21.21 -3.89 8.25
CA ALA A 389 -20.48 -3.18 9.31
C ALA A 389 -19.54 -2.12 8.73
N LEU A 390 -18.74 -2.47 7.73
CA LEU A 390 -17.86 -1.54 7.03
C LEU A 390 -18.63 -0.42 6.34
N SER A 391 -19.83 -0.71 5.81
CA SER A 391 -20.68 0.32 5.20
C SER A 391 -21.20 1.36 6.19
N ARG A 392 -21.34 1.01 7.48
CA ARG A 392 -21.76 1.96 8.54
C ARG A 392 -20.65 2.92 8.94
N VAL A 393 -19.39 2.53 8.78
CA VAL A 393 -18.20 3.33 9.13
C VAL A 393 -17.48 3.91 7.91
N GLN A 394 -18.07 3.78 6.72
CA GLN A 394 -17.61 4.49 5.53
C GLN A 394 -17.86 5.98 5.70
N ASP A 395 -16.83 6.79 5.47
CA ASP A 395 -16.97 8.25 5.54
C ASP A 395 -17.94 8.72 4.44
N PRO A 396 -19.03 9.42 4.79
CA PRO A 396 -20.01 9.84 3.80
C PRO A 396 -19.48 10.91 2.83
N SER A 397 -18.42 11.66 3.21
CA SER A 397 -17.90 12.76 2.39
C SER A 397 -16.91 12.29 1.32
N SER A 398 -16.00 11.39 1.70
CA SER A 398 -14.96 10.85 0.83
C SER A 398 -15.36 9.50 0.24
N HIS A 399 -16.33 8.78 0.80
CA HIS A 399 -16.62 7.38 0.46
C HIS A 399 -15.46 6.41 0.73
N LEU A 400 -14.54 6.79 1.63
CA LEU A 400 -13.37 5.99 2.02
C LEU A 400 -13.44 5.62 3.50
N TRP A 401 -12.40 4.95 3.99
CA TRP A 401 -12.32 4.45 5.36
C TRP A 401 -11.12 5.01 6.09
N TYR A 402 -11.31 5.21 7.39
CA TYR A 402 -10.29 5.71 8.29
C TYR A 402 -9.31 4.61 8.72
N GLN A 403 -8.11 5.02 9.12
CA GLN A 403 -7.07 4.16 9.70
C GLN A 403 -7.60 3.36 10.91
N VAL A 404 -8.34 4.01 11.80
CA VAL A 404 -9.15 3.33 12.82
C VAL A 404 -10.63 3.53 12.50
N LEU A 405 -11.32 2.43 12.17
CA LEU A 405 -12.55 2.45 11.39
C LEU A 405 -13.71 3.19 12.07
N ASP A 406 -13.94 2.95 13.36
CA ASP A 406 -15.07 3.47 14.11
C ASP A 406 -14.84 4.89 14.68
N LYS A 407 -13.63 5.45 14.47
CA LYS A 407 -13.19 6.71 15.08
C LYS A 407 -13.01 7.83 14.06
N GLY A 408 -13.77 7.81 12.96
CA GLY A 408 -13.70 8.82 11.90
C GLY A 408 -14.07 10.25 12.35
N SER A 409 -14.77 10.39 13.47
CA SER A 409 -15.09 11.70 14.06
C SER A 409 -13.93 12.33 14.84
N LEU A 410 -12.83 11.60 15.10
CA LEU A 410 -11.66 12.13 15.78
C LEU A 410 -10.75 12.87 14.78
N HIS A 411 -10.39 14.11 15.12
CA HIS A 411 -9.66 15.03 14.25
C HIS A 411 -8.24 14.58 13.87
N ASP A 412 -7.64 13.69 14.66
CA ASP A 412 -6.30 13.14 14.47
C ASP A 412 -6.30 11.80 13.72
N ASN A 413 -7.48 11.21 13.48
CA ASN A 413 -7.64 10.09 12.58
C ASN A 413 -7.58 10.56 11.12
N TRP A 414 -7.39 9.63 10.20
CA TRP A 414 -7.14 9.96 8.79
C TRP A 414 -7.59 8.84 7.86
N ILE A 415 -7.94 9.20 6.62
CA ILE A 415 -8.35 8.27 5.58
C ILE A 415 -7.14 7.48 5.09
N GLU A 416 -7.24 6.15 5.12
CA GLU A 416 -6.13 5.26 4.76
C GLU A 416 -6.42 4.57 3.42
N THR A 417 -5.45 4.64 2.50
CA THR A 417 -5.71 4.27 1.09
C THR A 417 -5.67 2.77 0.85
N SER A 418 -4.86 2.01 1.59
CA SER A 418 -4.79 0.56 1.38
C SER A 418 -6.07 -0.16 1.82
N CYS A 419 -6.59 0.11 3.01
CA CYS A 419 -7.83 -0.49 3.49
C CYS A 419 -9.02 -0.09 2.62
N SER A 420 -9.07 1.17 2.18
CA SER A 420 -10.13 1.65 1.31
C SER A 420 -10.12 0.93 -0.04
N ALA A 421 -8.93 0.71 -0.63
CA ALA A 421 -8.81 -0.07 -1.85
C ALA A 421 -9.19 -1.55 -1.64
N MET A 422 -8.78 -2.16 -0.52
CA MET A 422 -9.12 -3.54 -0.18
C MET A 422 -10.63 -3.76 0.01
N PHE A 423 -11.31 -2.86 0.72
CA PHE A 423 -12.76 -2.91 0.91
C PHE A 423 -13.50 -2.72 -0.40
N ALA A 424 -13.10 -1.73 -1.20
CA ALA A 424 -13.68 -1.50 -2.52
C ALA A 424 -13.48 -2.71 -3.44
N TYR A 425 -12.30 -3.34 -3.42
CA TYR A 425 -12.03 -4.57 -4.17
C TYR A 425 -12.96 -5.70 -3.74
N ALA A 426 -13.07 -5.97 -2.44
CA ALA A 426 -13.94 -7.02 -1.93
C ALA A 426 -15.42 -6.75 -2.25
N PHE A 427 -15.85 -5.49 -2.20
CA PHE A 427 -17.20 -5.07 -2.59
C PHE A 427 -17.46 -5.28 -4.08
N ALA A 428 -16.53 -4.88 -4.95
CA ALA A 428 -16.62 -5.09 -6.39
C ALA A 428 -16.66 -6.58 -6.73
N LYS A 429 -15.67 -7.34 -6.29
CA LYS A 429 -15.54 -8.78 -6.56
C LYS A 429 -16.70 -9.58 -5.97
N GLY A 430 -17.11 -9.27 -4.74
CA GLY A 430 -18.25 -9.92 -4.09
C GLY A 430 -19.57 -9.63 -4.80
N ALA A 431 -19.81 -8.40 -5.25
CA ALA A 431 -21.02 -8.06 -6.00
C ALA A 431 -21.04 -8.71 -7.39
N THR A 432 -19.93 -8.64 -8.13
CA THR A 432 -19.80 -9.23 -9.47
C THR A 432 -20.02 -10.75 -9.46
N ASN A 433 -19.53 -11.45 -8.43
CA ASN A 433 -19.72 -12.89 -8.28
C ASN A 433 -21.04 -13.29 -7.59
N GLY A 434 -21.91 -12.33 -7.26
CA GLY A 434 -23.21 -12.58 -6.63
C GLY A 434 -23.14 -13.01 -5.16
N PHE A 435 -22.01 -12.77 -4.47
CA PHE A 435 -21.87 -13.01 -3.03
C PHE A 435 -22.38 -11.84 -2.19
N LEU A 436 -22.36 -10.62 -2.77
CA LEU A 436 -22.90 -9.40 -2.18
C LEU A 436 -24.01 -8.81 -3.06
N PRO A 437 -24.93 -8.01 -2.48
CA PRO A 437 -25.89 -7.22 -3.25
C PRO A 437 -25.21 -6.28 -4.26
N ALA A 438 -25.84 -6.06 -5.42
CA ALA A 438 -25.29 -5.22 -6.49
C ALA A 438 -24.96 -3.77 -6.07
N ALA A 439 -25.61 -3.25 -5.02
CA ALA A 439 -25.33 -1.91 -4.48
C ALA A 439 -23.87 -1.75 -3.98
N TYR A 440 -23.21 -2.84 -3.61
CA TYR A 440 -21.79 -2.80 -3.22
C TYR A 440 -20.86 -2.46 -4.38
N LEU A 441 -21.23 -2.78 -5.62
CA LEU A 441 -20.46 -2.36 -6.79
C LEU A 441 -20.47 -0.84 -6.97
N GLN A 442 -21.58 -0.17 -6.64
CA GLN A 442 -21.64 1.30 -6.66
C GLN A 442 -20.76 1.90 -5.55
N LYS A 443 -20.77 1.31 -4.34
CA LYS A 443 -19.88 1.73 -3.25
C LYS A 443 -18.40 1.60 -3.64
N ALA A 444 -18.04 0.50 -4.30
CA ALA A 444 -16.68 0.28 -4.80
C ALA A 444 -16.27 1.34 -5.84
N ASN A 445 -17.14 1.66 -6.80
CA ASN A 445 -16.89 2.71 -7.79
C ASN A 445 -16.74 4.11 -7.14
N ASN A 446 -17.55 4.43 -6.13
CA ASN A 446 -17.43 5.69 -5.40
C ASN A 446 -16.09 5.79 -4.66
N ALA A 447 -15.67 4.71 -4.00
CA ALA A 447 -14.36 4.64 -3.35
C ALA A 447 -13.22 4.76 -4.37
N PHE A 448 -13.28 4.04 -5.50
CA PHE A 448 -12.30 4.17 -6.59
C PHE A 448 -12.18 5.61 -7.09
N ASN A 449 -13.31 6.25 -7.41
CA ASN A 449 -13.34 7.65 -7.87
C ASN A 449 -12.75 8.60 -6.83
N SER A 450 -13.01 8.37 -5.55
CA SER A 450 -12.42 9.18 -4.48
C SER A 450 -10.92 8.95 -4.33
N LEU A 451 -10.45 7.71 -4.44
CA LEU A 451 -9.02 7.39 -4.40
C LEU A 451 -8.27 8.10 -5.52
N ILE A 452 -8.73 7.99 -6.78
CA ILE A 452 -8.07 8.65 -7.91
C ILE A 452 -8.10 10.18 -7.78
N ASN A 453 -9.18 10.75 -7.27
CA ASN A 453 -9.33 12.21 -7.21
C ASN A 453 -8.58 12.86 -6.05
N ASN A 454 -8.17 12.10 -5.03
CA ASN A 454 -7.65 12.66 -3.78
C ASN A 454 -6.25 12.15 -3.40
N TYR A 455 -5.85 10.96 -3.88
CA TYR A 455 -4.66 10.28 -3.38
C TYR A 455 -3.76 9.72 -4.49
N VAL A 456 -4.16 9.88 -5.75
CA VAL A 456 -3.36 9.46 -6.90
C VAL A 456 -2.77 10.66 -7.61
N TYR A 457 -1.49 10.53 -7.94
CA TYR A 457 -0.72 11.51 -8.67
C TYR A 457 0.06 10.86 -9.81
N PHE A 458 0.54 11.69 -10.74
CA PHE A 458 1.38 11.30 -11.86
C PHE A 458 2.61 12.19 -11.96
N ASP A 459 3.77 11.62 -12.30
CA ASP A 459 4.93 12.42 -12.70
C ASP A 459 4.85 12.85 -14.18
N SER A 460 5.84 13.62 -14.63
CA SER A 460 5.93 14.09 -16.02
C SER A 460 6.16 12.97 -17.06
N LYS A 461 6.50 11.75 -16.62
CA LYS A 461 6.65 10.56 -17.45
C LYS A 461 5.37 9.72 -17.48
N GLY A 462 4.34 10.09 -16.72
CA GLY A 462 3.10 9.34 -16.59
C GLY A 462 3.18 8.19 -15.60
N HIS A 463 4.19 8.15 -14.73
CA HIS A 463 4.25 7.16 -13.65
C HIS A 463 3.23 7.50 -12.56
N PHE A 464 2.48 6.48 -12.14
CA PHE A 464 1.51 6.52 -11.06
C PHE A 464 2.15 6.62 -9.66
N TYR A 465 1.55 7.42 -8.79
CA TYR A 465 1.91 7.53 -7.39
C TYR A 465 0.67 7.48 -6.48
N LEU A 466 0.69 6.64 -5.44
CA LEU A 466 -0.38 6.52 -4.43
C LEU A 466 0.13 6.99 -3.07
N THR A 467 -0.56 7.93 -2.44
CA THR A 467 -0.22 8.47 -1.11
C THR A 467 -1.07 7.87 0.01
N GLU A 468 -0.81 8.27 1.26
CA GLU A 468 -1.64 7.96 2.43
C GLU A 468 -1.85 6.45 2.69
N THR A 469 -0.88 5.61 2.32
CA THR A 469 -0.85 4.20 2.73
C THR A 469 -0.12 4.07 4.05
N VAL A 470 -0.74 3.49 5.09
CA VAL A 470 -0.05 3.32 6.37
C VAL A 470 1.15 2.36 6.22
N TYR A 471 2.32 2.74 6.73
CA TYR A 471 3.54 1.94 6.65
C TYR A 471 3.35 0.55 7.27
N VAL A 472 2.85 0.50 8.51
CA VAL A 472 2.67 -0.75 9.26
C VAL A 472 1.55 -0.60 10.28
N GLY A 473 0.89 -1.70 10.61
CA GLY A 473 0.14 -1.85 11.85
C GLY A 473 0.61 -3.15 12.48
N THR A 474 1.00 -3.14 13.75
CA THR A 474 1.50 -4.35 14.41
C THR A 474 1.01 -4.42 15.85
N LEU A 475 0.91 -5.62 16.38
CA LEU A 475 0.68 -5.91 17.80
C LEU A 475 1.95 -6.46 18.47
N ASN A 476 3.13 -6.14 17.91
CA ASN A 476 4.41 -6.46 18.51
C ASN A 476 4.64 -5.62 19.76
N PHE A 477 4.65 -6.26 20.93
CA PHE A 477 4.83 -5.61 22.24
C PHE A 477 6.11 -4.77 22.37
N LYS A 478 7.13 -4.98 21.53
CA LYS A 478 8.36 -4.16 21.53
C LYS A 478 8.17 -2.78 20.90
N SER A 479 7.13 -2.61 20.08
CA SER A 479 6.94 -1.41 19.26
C SER A 479 5.49 -0.92 19.21
N SER A 480 4.56 -1.64 19.82
CA SER A 480 3.13 -1.36 19.78
C SER A 480 2.43 -1.89 21.01
N ASP A 481 1.58 -1.06 21.59
CA ASP A 481 0.56 -1.42 22.59
C ASP A 481 -0.82 -1.65 21.94
N GLY A 482 -0.89 -1.63 20.61
CA GLY A 482 -2.12 -1.76 19.84
C GLY A 482 -3.12 -0.64 20.07
N SER A 483 -2.77 0.45 20.76
CA SER A 483 -3.69 1.54 21.08
C SER A 483 -4.08 2.37 19.86
N TYR A 484 -5.18 3.12 19.99
CA TYR A 484 -5.53 4.18 19.03
C TYR A 484 -4.33 5.08 18.72
N ASN A 485 -3.65 5.59 19.77
CA ASN A 485 -2.52 6.49 19.63
C ASN A 485 -1.36 5.85 18.86
N TYR A 486 -1.12 4.55 19.04
CA TYR A 486 -0.17 3.82 18.21
C TYR A 486 -0.58 3.87 16.73
N TYR A 487 -1.81 3.45 16.38
CA TYR A 487 -2.23 3.35 14.97
C TYR A 487 -2.28 4.69 14.24
N ILE A 488 -2.73 5.77 14.87
CA ILE A 488 -2.83 7.08 14.19
C ILE A 488 -1.46 7.75 13.99
N ASN A 489 -0.47 7.41 14.81
CA ASN A 489 0.88 7.97 14.73
C ASN A 489 1.84 7.13 13.87
N VAL A 490 1.40 6.01 13.29
CA VAL A 490 2.24 5.31 12.31
C VAL A 490 2.38 6.15 11.05
N ASP A 491 3.61 6.31 10.58
CA ASP A 491 3.90 7.01 9.33
C ASP A 491 3.13 6.42 8.15
N ARG A 492 2.78 7.29 7.21
CA ARG A 492 2.29 6.92 5.89
C ARG A 492 3.47 6.79 4.94
N ARG A 493 3.26 6.08 3.84
CA ARG A 493 4.22 5.95 2.75
C ARG A 493 3.53 6.16 1.42
N ILE A 494 4.23 6.86 0.53
CA ILE A 494 3.90 6.89 -0.88
C ILE A 494 4.40 5.61 -1.56
N ASN A 495 3.60 5.06 -2.47
CA ASN A 495 3.93 3.87 -3.24
C ASN A 495 4.26 2.63 -2.40
N ASP A 496 3.73 2.53 -1.18
CA ASP A 496 3.86 1.29 -0.41
C ASP A 496 3.02 0.18 -1.08
N PHE A 497 3.67 -0.96 -1.35
CA PHE A 497 3.05 -2.04 -2.11
C PHE A 497 1.80 -2.66 -1.48
N LYS A 498 1.55 -2.44 -0.18
CA LYS A 498 0.29 -2.82 0.46
C LYS A 498 -0.90 -2.04 -0.10
N GLY A 499 -0.70 -0.76 -0.41
CA GLY A 499 -1.71 0.09 -1.04
C GLY A 499 -1.72 -0.07 -2.55
N VAL A 500 -0.55 -0.05 -3.19
CA VAL A 500 -0.42 -0.16 -4.65
C VAL A 500 -1.04 -1.45 -5.19
N ALA A 501 -0.70 -2.60 -4.60
CA ALA A 501 -1.25 -3.86 -5.07
C ALA A 501 -2.76 -3.97 -4.79
N ALA A 502 -3.24 -3.51 -3.62
CA ALA A 502 -4.68 -3.45 -3.32
C ALA A 502 -5.44 -2.58 -4.34
N PHE A 503 -4.85 -1.47 -4.76
CA PHE A 503 -5.40 -0.61 -5.80
C PHE A 503 -5.41 -1.30 -7.17
N LEU A 504 -4.36 -2.05 -7.51
CA LEU A 504 -4.31 -2.85 -8.75
C LEU A 504 -5.40 -3.93 -8.76
N TYR A 505 -5.62 -4.64 -7.65
CA TYR A 505 -6.75 -5.56 -7.53
C TYR A 505 -8.09 -4.85 -7.73
N LEU A 506 -8.27 -3.67 -7.13
CA LEU A 506 -9.48 -2.87 -7.29
C LEU A 506 -9.73 -2.47 -8.75
N THR A 507 -8.71 -1.96 -9.47
CA THR A 507 -8.87 -1.56 -10.87
C THR A 507 -9.25 -2.75 -11.75
N MET A 508 -8.63 -3.91 -11.53
CA MET A 508 -8.99 -5.15 -12.22
C MET A 508 -10.42 -5.61 -11.90
N ALA A 509 -10.88 -5.48 -10.65
CA ALA A 509 -12.23 -5.88 -10.26
C ALA A 509 -13.34 -4.95 -10.79
N LEU A 510 -12.98 -3.71 -11.14
CA LEU A 510 -13.89 -2.70 -11.71
C LEU A 510 -13.74 -2.53 -13.23
N ASP A 511 -12.87 -3.31 -13.89
CA ASP A 511 -12.52 -3.17 -15.30
C ASP A 511 -12.06 -1.74 -15.66
N LYS A 512 -11.11 -1.20 -14.87
CA LYS A 512 -10.58 0.17 -14.99
C LYS A 512 -9.16 0.26 -15.52
#